data_AF-A0A328NSV1-F1
#
_entry.id   AF-A0A328NSV1-F1
#
_cell.length_a   1.000
_cell.length_b   1.000
_cell.length_c   1.000
_cell.angle_alpha   90.00
_cell.angle_beta   90.00
_cell.angle_gamma   90.00
#
_symmetry.space_group_name_H-M   'P 1'
#
loop_
_entity.id
_entity.type
_entity.pdbx_description
1 polymer ?
#
loop_
_entity_poly.entity_id
_entity_poly.type
_entity_poly.pdbx_seq_one_letter_code
_entity_poly.pdbx_strand_id
1 'polypeptide(L)'
;MALRLGTDHAERVGRLVLASVSFDDAGLHPGLLDGIQDLQPEHLHGSEFHEEYLRTAPDPAGWANLVTKMKVLDANLPRWTPEQIRELAAPTMIVLADVDIVQPEHAVHMFRLLGGGVPGEQCDDQQLSP
;
A
#
# COMPACT_ATOMS: atom_id res chain seq x y z
N MET A 1 4.32 -4.22 -2.11
CA MET A 1 5.50 -5.13 -2.09
C MET A 1 6.26 -5.11 -0.76
N ALA A 2 6.55 -3.94 -0.16
CA ALA A 2 7.26 -3.86 1.13
C ALA A 2 6.58 -4.64 2.27
N LEU A 3 5.26 -4.50 2.40
CA LEU A 3 4.47 -5.23 3.40
C LEU A 3 4.61 -6.76 3.25
N ARG A 4 4.56 -7.27 2.01
CA ARG A 4 4.79 -8.70 1.72
C ARG A 4 6.17 -9.18 2.16
N LEU A 5 7.22 -8.38 1.98
CA LEU A 5 8.54 -8.74 2.47
C LEU A 5 8.58 -8.81 3.99
N GLY A 6 7.90 -7.88 4.67
CA GLY A 6 7.78 -7.88 6.13
C GLY A 6 7.04 -9.11 6.66
N THR A 7 6.02 -9.59 5.95
CA THR A 7 5.24 -10.77 6.37
C THR A 7 5.89 -12.09 5.96
N ASP A 8 6.31 -12.23 4.71
CA ASP A 8 6.73 -13.52 4.12
C ASP A 8 8.24 -13.78 4.33
N HIS A 9 9.02 -12.75 4.61
CA HIS A 9 10.48 -12.78 4.75
C HIS A 9 10.98 -11.90 5.91
N ALA A 10 10.31 -12.00 7.06
CA ALA A 10 10.56 -11.16 8.22
C ALA A 10 12.04 -11.14 8.66
N GLU A 11 12.79 -12.24 8.46
CA GLU A 11 14.20 -12.36 8.83
C GLU A 11 15.13 -11.43 8.03
N ARG A 12 14.65 -10.87 6.92
CA ARG A 12 15.41 -9.97 6.04
C ARG A 12 15.05 -8.50 6.23
N VAL A 13 14.06 -8.21 7.06
CA VAL A 13 13.52 -6.85 7.22
C VAL A 13 13.82 -6.35 8.62
N GLY A 14 14.85 -5.52 8.76
CA GLY A 14 15.20 -4.92 10.05
C GLY A 14 14.27 -3.77 10.46
N ARG A 15 13.72 -3.03 9.50
CA ARG A 15 12.78 -1.91 9.68
C ARG A 15 11.90 -1.77 8.44
N LEU A 16 10.69 -1.26 8.60
CA LEU A 16 9.73 -1.07 7.51
C LEU A 16 9.20 0.36 7.51
N VAL A 17 9.12 0.97 6.33
CA VAL A 17 8.42 2.24 6.11
C VAL A 17 7.32 2.00 5.09
N LEU A 18 6.08 2.24 5.51
CA LEU A 18 4.89 2.04 4.70
C LEU A 18 4.25 3.40 4.41
N ALA A 19 4.37 3.85 3.17
CA ALA A 19 3.75 5.08 2.69
C ALA A 19 2.53 4.75 1.84
N SER A 20 1.36 5.30 2.20
CA SER A 20 0.09 5.10 1.46
C SER A 20 -0.24 3.60 1.23
N VAL A 21 0.01 2.76 2.25
CA VAL A 21 -0.21 1.31 2.17
C VAL A 21 -1.52 0.96 2.85
N SER A 22 -2.36 0.22 2.12
CA SER A 22 -3.47 -0.51 2.70
C SER A 22 -3.17 -2.02 2.73
N PHE A 23 -3.54 -2.68 3.83
CA PHE A 23 -3.48 -4.13 3.95
C PHE A 23 -4.80 -4.84 3.56
N ASP A 24 -5.86 -4.10 3.27
CA ASP A 24 -7.18 -4.60 2.85
C ASP A 24 -7.88 -3.58 1.94
N ASP A 25 -8.71 -4.02 1.00
CA ASP A 25 -9.37 -3.13 0.04
C ASP A 25 -10.31 -2.12 0.72
N ALA A 26 -10.92 -2.48 1.86
CA ALA A 26 -11.77 -1.58 2.62
C ALA A 26 -11.00 -0.38 3.22
N GLY A 27 -9.67 -0.43 3.20
CA GLY A 27 -8.82 0.68 3.59
C GLY A 27 -8.67 1.77 2.54
N LEU A 28 -9.05 1.51 1.29
CA LEU A 28 -9.08 2.52 0.24
C LEU A 28 -10.38 3.32 0.29
N HIS A 29 -10.38 4.55 -0.22
CA HIS A 29 -11.62 5.32 -0.32
C HIS A 29 -12.70 4.56 -1.15
N PRO A 30 -13.97 4.56 -0.71
CA PRO A 30 -15.03 3.86 -1.44
C PRO A 30 -15.14 4.31 -2.89
N GLY A 31 -15.25 3.35 -3.80
CA GLY A 31 -15.35 3.60 -5.24
C GLY A 31 -14.05 3.93 -5.96
N LEU A 32 -12.92 4.01 -5.24
CA LEU A 32 -11.63 4.38 -5.85
C LEU A 32 -11.21 3.44 -7.00
N LEU A 33 -11.50 2.14 -6.86
CA LEU A 33 -11.14 1.11 -7.84
C LEU A 33 -12.35 0.58 -8.61
N ASP A 34 -13.50 1.26 -8.54
CA ASP A 34 -14.68 0.86 -9.28
C ASP A 34 -14.40 0.89 -10.79
N GLY A 35 -14.74 -0.19 -11.48
CA GLY A 35 -14.51 -0.31 -12.93
C GLY A 35 -13.05 -0.53 -13.33
N ILE A 36 -12.12 -0.75 -12.39
CA ILE A 36 -10.71 -1.01 -12.73
C ILE A 36 -10.53 -2.20 -13.68
N GLN A 37 -11.41 -3.20 -13.57
CA GLN A 37 -11.44 -4.38 -14.45
C GLN A 37 -11.80 -4.03 -15.90
N ASP A 38 -12.45 -2.90 -16.13
CA ASP A 38 -12.86 -2.46 -17.47
C ASP A 38 -11.89 -1.43 -18.05
N LEU A 39 -10.85 -1.01 -17.30
CA LEU A 39 -9.84 -0.07 -17.76
C LEU A 39 -9.18 -0.56 -19.05
N GLN A 40 -9.20 0.30 -20.07
CA GLN A 40 -8.51 0.13 -21.34
C GLN A 40 -7.54 1.30 -21.55
N PRO A 41 -6.42 1.10 -22.27
CA PRO A 41 -5.45 2.16 -22.57
C PRO A 41 -6.08 3.43 -23.15
N GLU A 42 -7.10 3.26 -23.99
CA GLU A 42 -7.78 4.34 -24.71
C GLU A 42 -8.58 5.24 -23.76
N HIS A 43 -9.05 4.73 -22.62
CA HIS A 43 -9.77 5.52 -21.62
C HIS A 43 -8.90 6.63 -21.02
N LEU A 44 -7.57 6.47 -21.08
CA LEU A 44 -6.61 7.43 -20.54
C LEU A 44 -5.92 8.26 -21.62
N HIS A 45 -6.26 8.10 -22.90
CA HIS A 45 -5.67 8.91 -23.97
C HIS A 45 -6.01 10.39 -23.79
N GLY A 46 -4.99 11.24 -23.84
CA GLY A 46 -5.09 12.69 -23.63
C GLY A 46 -5.19 13.10 -22.16
N SER A 47 -5.08 12.16 -21.22
CA SER A 47 -4.85 12.48 -19.81
C SER A 47 -3.41 12.93 -19.58
N GLU A 48 -3.18 13.64 -18.47
CA GLU A 48 -1.84 14.01 -18.02
C GLU A 48 -0.90 12.79 -17.92
N PHE A 49 -1.40 11.64 -17.44
CA PHE A 49 -0.62 10.40 -17.38
C PHE A 49 -0.14 9.94 -18.75
N HIS A 50 -1.02 10.00 -19.75
CA HIS A 50 -0.68 9.60 -21.11
C HIS A 50 0.31 10.56 -21.76
N GLU A 51 0.06 11.87 -21.64
CA GLU A 51 0.95 12.90 -22.19
C GLU A 51 2.34 12.84 -21.57
N GLU A 52 2.43 12.67 -20.25
CA GLU A 52 3.69 12.56 -19.53
C GLU A 52 4.45 11.28 -19.88
N TYR A 53 3.74 10.15 -20.03
CA TYR A 53 4.35 8.90 -20.49
C TYR A 53 4.96 9.07 -21.88
N LEU A 54 4.23 9.64 -22.84
CA LEU A 54 4.75 9.87 -24.18
C LEU A 54 5.97 10.81 -24.19
N ARG A 55 6.02 11.77 -23.26
CA ARG A 55 7.10 12.73 -23.14
C ARG A 55 8.39 12.13 -22.56
N THR A 56 8.28 11.16 -21.65
CA THR A 56 9.41 10.72 -20.82
C THR A 56 9.75 9.24 -20.92
N ALA A 57 8.83 8.39 -21.38
CA ALA A 57 9.05 6.96 -21.43
C ALA A 57 10.17 6.60 -22.44
N PRO A 58 11.07 5.68 -22.09
CA PRO A 58 12.05 5.14 -23.03
C PRO A 58 11.43 4.44 -24.25
N ASP A 59 10.20 3.93 -24.10
CA ASP A 59 9.40 3.30 -25.16
C ASP A 59 7.98 3.89 -25.18
N PRO A 60 7.73 4.96 -25.95
CA PRO A 60 6.40 5.59 -26.03
C PRO A 60 5.31 4.67 -26.60
N ALA A 61 5.67 3.66 -27.40
CA ALA A 61 4.71 2.70 -27.94
C ALA A 61 4.23 1.68 -26.88
N GLY A 62 4.91 1.63 -25.72
CA GLY A 62 4.62 0.73 -24.61
C GLY A 62 3.40 1.10 -23.76
N TRP A 63 2.69 2.19 -24.05
CA TRP A 63 1.59 2.71 -23.23
C TRP A 63 0.52 1.66 -22.91
N ALA A 64 0.05 0.95 -23.93
CA ALA A 64 -0.99 -0.07 -23.75
C ALA A 64 -0.55 -1.19 -22.80
N ASN A 65 0.73 -1.59 -22.87
CA ASN A 65 1.31 -2.58 -21.97
C ASN A 65 1.42 -2.05 -20.53
N LEU A 66 1.78 -0.78 -20.34
CA LEU A 66 1.81 -0.16 -19.02
C LEU A 66 0.41 -0.16 -18.39
N VAL A 67 -0.60 0.36 -19.11
CA VAL A 67 -1.97 0.44 -18.58
C VAL A 67 -2.52 -0.96 -18.27
N THR A 68 -2.25 -1.94 -19.14
CA THR A 68 -2.66 -3.34 -18.89
C THR A 68 -2.03 -3.90 -17.61
N LYS A 69 -0.73 -3.65 -17.38
CA LYS A 69 -0.06 -4.08 -16.15
C LYS A 69 -0.59 -3.37 -14.92
N MET A 70 -0.88 -2.07 -15.02
CA MET A 70 -1.44 -1.29 -13.91
C MET A 70 -2.83 -1.80 -13.53
N LYS A 71 -3.70 -2.01 -14.53
CA LYS A 71 -4.99 -2.66 -14.33
C LYS A 71 -4.86 -3.98 -13.59
N VAL A 72 -3.94 -4.86 -14.00
CA VAL A 72 -3.74 -6.15 -13.31
C VAL A 72 -3.27 -5.94 -11.87
N LEU A 73 -2.39 -4.97 -11.61
CA LEU A 73 -1.89 -4.66 -10.28
C LEU A 73 -3.02 -4.19 -9.35
N ASP A 74 -3.81 -3.22 -9.80
CA ASP A 74 -4.88 -2.60 -9.01
C ASP A 74 -6.11 -3.52 -8.88
N ALA A 75 -6.35 -4.37 -9.87
CA ALA A 75 -7.39 -5.41 -9.83
C ALA A 75 -7.10 -6.53 -8.82
N ASN A 76 -5.83 -6.73 -8.44
CA ASN A 76 -5.39 -7.87 -7.64
C ASN A 76 -4.54 -7.42 -6.45
N LEU A 77 -5.05 -6.44 -5.70
CA LEU A 77 -4.37 -5.96 -4.52
C LEU A 77 -4.20 -7.10 -3.50
N PRO A 78 -2.99 -7.31 -2.97
CA PRO A 78 -2.76 -8.29 -1.94
C PRO A 78 -3.50 -7.87 -0.65
N ARG A 79 -4.09 -8.86 0.02
CA ARG A 79 -4.77 -8.67 1.31
C ARG A 79 -4.05 -9.44 2.40
N TRP A 80 -4.07 -8.87 3.60
CA TRP A 80 -3.58 -9.50 4.82
C TRP A 80 -4.67 -9.47 5.88
N THR A 81 -4.70 -10.50 6.73
CA THR A 81 -5.57 -10.45 7.90
C THR A 81 -4.98 -9.52 8.96
N PRO A 82 -5.81 -8.97 9.86
CA PRO A 82 -5.32 -8.20 10.99
C PRO A 82 -4.27 -8.95 11.82
N GLU A 83 -4.39 -10.27 11.96
CA GLU A 83 -3.42 -11.12 12.67
C GLU A 83 -2.06 -11.12 11.99
N GLN A 84 -2.01 -11.26 10.66
CA GLN A 84 -0.75 -11.18 9.91
C GLN A 84 -0.07 -9.81 10.05
N ILE A 85 -0.85 -8.74 10.21
CA ILE A 85 -0.31 -7.40 10.49
C ILE A 85 0.24 -7.31 11.91
N ARG A 86 -0.44 -7.88 12.91
CA ARG A 86 0.07 -7.92 14.30
C ARG A 86 1.38 -8.71 14.42
N GLU A 87 1.58 -9.72 13.58
CA GLU A 87 2.76 -10.58 13.57
C GLU A 87 3.99 -9.96 12.88
N LEU A 88 3.87 -8.76 12.30
CA LEU A 88 5.01 -8.06 11.71
C LEU A 88 6.10 -7.80 12.75
N ALA A 89 7.21 -8.52 12.62
CA ALA A 89 8.33 -8.43 13.56
C ALA A 89 9.14 -7.12 13.43
N ALA A 90 9.17 -6.53 12.24
CA ALA A 90 9.97 -5.34 11.98
C ALA A 90 9.32 -4.08 12.58
N PRO A 91 10.07 -3.24 13.31
CA PRO A 91 9.62 -1.90 13.67
C PRO A 91 9.17 -1.14 12.42
N THR A 92 7.93 -0.63 12.45
CA THR A 92 7.24 -0.11 11.27
C THR A 92 6.84 1.35 11.46
N MET A 93 7.19 2.20 10.49
CA MET A 93 6.69 3.57 10.38
C MET A 93 5.61 3.63 9.30
N ILE A 94 4.49 4.29 9.61
CA ILE A 94 3.40 4.53 8.67
C ILE A 94 3.41 6.02 8.27
N VAL A 95 3.30 6.29 6.98
CA VAL A 95 3.27 7.64 6.40
C VAL A 95 2.02 7.80 5.54
N LEU A 96 1.28 8.89 5.78
CA LEU A 96 0.10 9.28 4.98
C LEU A 96 0.26 10.73 4.51
N ALA A 97 -0.31 11.01 3.34
CA ALA A 97 -0.44 12.36 2.81
C ALA A 97 -1.80 12.99 3.14
N ASP A 98 -1.91 14.31 3.01
CA ASP A 98 -3.16 15.04 3.21
C ASP A 98 -4.26 14.65 2.20
N VAL A 99 -3.86 14.20 1.01
CA VAL A 99 -4.73 13.76 -0.10
C VAL A 99 -4.30 12.36 -0.55
N ASP A 100 -4.50 11.39 0.34
CA ASP A 100 -4.11 10.00 0.12
C ASP A 100 -5.26 9.16 -0.47
N ILE A 101 -4.91 8.04 -1.10
CA ILE A 101 -5.87 7.02 -1.56
C ILE A 101 -6.36 6.13 -0.40
N VAL A 102 -5.55 6.01 0.66
CA VAL A 102 -5.86 5.25 1.86
C VAL A 102 -6.63 6.12 2.84
N GLN A 103 -7.72 5.58 3.38
CA GLN A 103 -8.51 6.23 4.42
C GLN A 103 -7.66 6.40 5.70
N PRO A 104 -7.66 7.60 6.34
CA PRO A 104 -6.92 7.83 7.58
C PRO A 104 -7.26 6.83 8.69
N GLU A 105 -8.54 6.45 8.80
CA GLU A 105 -9.04 5.48 9.78
C GLU A 105 -8.39 4.12 9.62
N HIS A 106 -8.11 3.71 8.38
CA HIS A 106 -7.45 2.45 8.09
C HIS A 106 -5.98 2.47 8.48
N ALA A 107 -5.30 3.59 8.26
CA ALA A 107 -3.94 3.76 8.74
C ALA A 107 -3.85 3.77 10.27
N VAL A 108 -4.79 4.42 10.95
CA VAL A 108 -4.90 4.36 12.42
C VAL A 108 -5.18 2.93 12.90
N HIS A 109 -6.02 2.19 12.17
CA HIS A 109 -6.26 0.78 12.47
C HIS A 109 -4.97 -0.04 12.33
N MET A 110 -4.24 0.10 11.22
CA MET A 110 -2.95 -0.58 11.02
C MET A 110 -1.93 -0.20 12.11
N PHE A 111 -1.84 1.08 12.46
CA PHE A 111 -0.99 1.58 13.54
C PHE A 111 -1.28 0.89 14.88
N ARG A 112 -2.57 0.73 15.23
CA ARG A 112 -2.99 0.04 16.46
C ARG A 112 -2.70 -1.46 16.42
N LEU A 113 -2.85 -2.11 15.26
CA LEU A 113 -2.48 -3.53 15.10
C LEU A 113 -0.99 -3.75 15.34
N LEU A 114 -0.15 -2.79 14.97
CA LEU A 114 1.31 -2.83 15.19
C LEU A 114 1.72 -2.45 16.63
N GLY A 115 0.77 -2.37 17.57
CA GLY A 115 1.03 -1.99 18.96
C GLY A 115 1.19 -0.48 19.19
N GLY A 116 0.94 0.34 18.17
CA GLY A 116 0.93 1.79 18.29
C GLY A 116 -0.25 2.31 19.11
N GLY A 117 -0.08 3.50 19.69
CA GLY A 117 -1.14 4.19 20.44
C GLY A 117 -0.99 4.07 21.97
N VAL A 118 0.11 3.49 22.43
CA VAL A 118 0.54 3.53 23.83
C VAL A 118 1.43 4.75 24.09
N PRO A 119 1.39 5.36 25.29
CA PRO A 119 2.40 6.32 25.72
C PRO A 119 3.80 5.70 25.59
N GLY A 120 4.78 6.45 25.10
CA GLY A 120 6.11 5.92 24.77
C GLY A 120 6.84 5.21 25.92
N GLU A 121 6.46 5.50 27.16
CA GLU A 121 7.01 4.90 28.39
C GLU A 121 6.57 3.43 28.59
N GLN A 122 5.48 3.01 27.94
CA GLN A 122 4.93 1.65 28.00
C GLN A 122 5.34 0.78 26.81
N CYS A 123 6.12 1.33 25.87
CA CYS A 123 6.52 0.63 24.65
C CYS A 123 7.58 -0.45 24.90
N ASP A 124 8.43 -0.29 25.93
CA ASP A 124 9.52 -1.21 26.27
C ASP A 124 9.06 -2.42 27.12
N ASP A 125 7.97 -2.29 27.88
CA ASP A 125 7.54 -3.30 28.86
C ASP A 125 6.79 -4.50 28.25
N GLN A 126 6.29 -4.40 27.01
CA GLN A 126 5.63 -5.52 26.32
C GLN A 126 6.59 -6.46 25.58
N GLN A 127 7.89 -6.13 25.51
CA GLN A 127 8.92 -6.97 24.88
C GLN A 127 9.75 -7.77 25.90
N LEU A 128 9.46 -7.62 27.20
CA LEU A 128 10.15 -8.29 28.30
C LEU A 128 9.16 -9.07 29.18
N SER A 129 8.46 -10.04 28.60
CA SER A 129 7.85 -11.14 29.35
C SER A 129 8.45 -12.46 28.87
N PRO A 130 8.95 -13.32 29.79
CA PRO A 130 9.71 -14.52 29.46
C PRO A 130 8.92 -15.61 28.72
#